data_AF-A0A8J3BK37-F1
#
_entry.id   AF-A0A8J3BK37-F1
#
_cell.length_a   1.000
_cell.length_b   1.000
_cell.length_c   1.000
_cell.angle_alpha   90.00
_cell.angle_beta   90.00
_cell.angle_gamma   90.00
#
_symmetry.space_group_name_H-M   'P 1'
#
loop_
_entity.id
_entity.type
_entity.pdbx_description
1 polymer ?
#
loop_
_entity_poly.entity_id
_entity_poly.type
_entity_poly.pdbx_seq_one_letter_code
_entity_poly.pdbx_strand_id
1 'polypeptide(L)'
;MKFTGRRRLALVAVPDPVPVEGPSLEELAAIEAEEPLILAELDVVDAECRIARRDVVTEWDWRRLRRAQDKVTRVAAQLRRLGACSCPPYRWTDTEVRMSDCRYGCKVWRCRCGAERLLHSAIYGCPTGRAALTAAAAAVA
;
A
#
# COMPACT_ATOMS: atom_id res chain seq x y z
N MET A 1 12.59 -46.67 13.12
CA MET A 1 11.39 -46.02 13.68
C MET A 1 10.36 -45.87 12.56
N LYS A 2 9.20 -46.54 12.65
CA LYS A 2 8.16 -46.54 11.59
C LYS A 2 7.03 -45.59 12.01
N PHE A 3 6.85 -44.47 11.31
CA PHE A 3 5.71 -43.57 11.53
C PHE A 3 4.46 -44.13 10.82
N THR A 4 3.73 -45.03 11.49
CA THR A 4 2.41 -45.50 11.04
C THR A 4 1.31 -44.60 11.63
N GLY A 5 1.26 -43.35 11.18
CA GLY A 5 0.23 -42.40 11.59
C GLY A 5 -0.58 -41.96 10.39
N ARG A 6 -1.73 -42.62 10.14
CA ARG A 6 -2.68 -42.19 9.11
C ARG A 6 -3.35 -40.91 9.61
N ARG A 7 -2.80 -39.74 9.27
CA ARG A 7 -3.44 -38.44 9.59
C ARG A 7 -4.77 -38.36 8.83
N ARG A 8 -5.88 -38.47 9.55
CA ARG A 8 -7.19 -38.04 9.03
C ARG A 8 -7.15 -36.53 8.89
N LEU A 9 -7.10 -36.06 7.65
CA LEU A 9 -7.45 -34.69 7.31
C LEU A 9 -8.96 -34.57 7.54
N ALA A 10 -9.38 -33.83 8.56
CA ALA A 10 -10.76 -33.42 8.69
C ALA A 10 -10.98 -32.27 7.69
N LEU A 11 -11.84 -32.48 6.69
CA LEU A 11 -12.38 -31.35 5.94
C LEU A 11 -13.21 -30.52 6.92
N VAL A 12 -12.78 -29.29 7.17
CA VAL A 12 -13.62 -28.29 7.82
C VAL A 12 -14.47 -27.68 6.74
N ALA A 13 -15.80 -27.70 6.91
CA ALA A 13 -16.71 -27.01 6.02
C ALA A 13 -16.45 -25.50 6.10
N VAL A 14 -16.16 -24.88 4.96
CA VAL A 14 -16.16 -23.42 4.85
C VAL A 14 -17.64 -23.00 4.81
N PRO A 15 -18.09 -22.09 5.70
CA PRO A 15 -19.47 -21.61 5.67
C PRO A 15 -19.78 -20.93 4.34
N ASP A 16 -21.05 -21.00 3.91
CA ASP A 16 -21.52 -20.33 2.69
C ASP A 16 -21.15 -18.85 2.71
N PRO A 17 -20.73 -18.27 1.57
CA PRO A 17 -20.31 -16.88 1.53
C PRO A 17 -21.49 -15.99 1.91
N VAL A 18 -21.28 -15.16 2.93
CA VAL A 18 -22.16 -14.02 3.23
C VAL A 18 -22.26 -13.19 1.95
N PRO A 19 -23.46 -12.72 1.53
CA PRO A 19 -23.56 -11.82 0.40
C PRO A 19 -22.91 -10.49 0.76
N VAL A 20 -21.61 -10.37 0.46
CA VAL A 20 -20.84 -9.15 0.56
C VAL A 20 -21.02 -8.42 -0.76
N GLU A 21 -21.46 -7.16 -0.71
CA GLU A 21 -21.28 -6.26 -1.85
C GLU A 21 -19.79 -6.28 -2.23
N GLY A 22 -19.53 -6.47 -3.53
CA GLY A 22 -18.17 -6.50 -4.03
C GLY A 22 -17.46 -5.15 -3.82
N PRO A 23 -16.11 -5.13 -3.91
CA PRO A 23 -15.36 -3.90 -3.75
C PRO A 23 -15.83 -2.84 -4.75
N SER A 24 -15.87 -1.59 -4.29
CA SER A 24 -16.05 -0.42 -5.14
C SER A 24 -14.87 -0.27 -6.12
N LEU A 25 -15.04 0.54 -7.16
CA LEU A 25 -13.98 0.81 -8.14
C LEU A 25 -12.75 1.48 -7.50
N GLU A 26 -12.96 2.31 -6.46
CA GLU A 26 -11.87 2.95 -5.73
C GLU A 26 -11.08 1.92 -4.90
N GLU A 27 -11.78 1.02 -4.21
CA GLU A 27 -11.15 -0.07 -3.45
C GLU A 27 -10.40 -1.03 -4.38
N LEU A 28 -10.96 -1.34 -5.56
CA LEU A 28 -10.30 -2.18 -6.55
C LEU A 28 -9.02 -1.51 -7.07
N ALA A 29 -9.07 -0.21 -7.36
CA ALA A 29 -7.90 0.56 -7.78
C ALA A 29 -6.83 0.65 -6.67
N ALA A 30 -7.24 0.70 -5.39
CA ALA A 30 -6.31 0.66 -4.26
C ALA A 30 -5.60 -0.71 -4.18
N ILE A 31 -6.32 -1.82 -4.36
CA ILE A 31 -5.75 -3.17 -4.41
C ILE A 31 -4.75 -3.30 -5.58
N GLU A 32 -5.14 -2.83 -6.77
CA GLU A 32 -4.25 -2.84 -7.94
C GLU A 32 -2.98 -1.99 -7.70
N ALA A 33 -3.08 -0.89 -6.97
CA ALA A 33 -1.92 -0.07 -6.59
C ALA A 33 -0.95 -0.80 -5.64
N GLU A 34 -1.43 -1.77 -4.83
CA GLU A 34 -0.63 -2.56 -3.90
C GLU A 34 0.08 -3.75 -4.57
N GLU A 35 -0.42 -4.23 -5.71
CA GLU A 35 0.11 -5.39 -6.44
C GLU A 35 1.64 -5.36 -6.63
N PRO A 36 2.27 -4.23 -7.03
CA PRO A 36 3.72 -4.19 -7.23
C PRO A 36 4.52 -4.48 -5.95
N LEU A 37 4.00 -4.09 -4.77
CA LEU A 37 4.66 -4.34 -3.49
C LEU A 37 4.55 -5.83 -3.14
N ILE A 38 3.37 -6.42 -3.30
CA ILE A 38 3.12 -7.84 -3.08
C ILE A 38 4.07 -8.69 -3.95
N LEU A 39 4.20 -8.36 -5.23
CA LEU A 39 5.12 -9.08 -6.13
C LEU A 39 6.60 -8.93 -5.71
N ALA A 40 7.00 -7.77 -5.17
CA ALA A 40 8.35 -7.58 -4.66
C ALA A 40 8.61 -8.39 -3.38
N GLU A 41 7.62 -8.53 -2.49
CA GLU A 41 7.71 -9.36 -1.29
C GLU A 41 7.76 -10.85 -1.63
N LEU A 42 7.00 -11.29 -2.65
CA LEU A 42 7.08 -12.65 -3.16
C LEU A 42 8.47 -12.99 -3.71
N ASP A 43 9.16 -12.05 -4.37
CA ASP A 43 10.55 -12.26 -4.81
C ASP A 43 11.51 -12.53 -3.64
N VAL A 44 11.27 -11.92 -2.46
CA VAL A 44 12.05 -12.17 -1.24
C VAL A 44 11.79 -13.58 -0.74
N VAL A 45 10.51 -13.96 -0.60
CA VAL A 45 10.11 -15.30 -0.15
C VAL A 45 10.66 -16.37 -1.09
N ASP A 46 10.66 -16.13 -2.40
CA ASP A 46 11.24 -17.02 -3.40
C ASP A 46 12.76 -17.16 -3.23
N ALA A 47 13.47 -16.08 -2.94
CA ALA A 47 14.89 -16.11 -2.65
C ALA A 47 15.20 -16.88 -1.35
N GLU A 48 14.42 -16.67 -0.29
CA GLU A 48 14.54 -17.37 0.99
C GLU A 48 14.27 -18.86 0.83
N CYS A 49 13.20 -19.22 0.11
CA CYS A 49 12.86 -20.62 -0.19
C CYS A 49 13.96 -21.32 -1.00
N ARG A 50 14.61 -20.62 -1.94
CA ARG A 50 15.77 -21.17 -2.67
C ARG A 50 16.96 -21.43 -1.74
N ILE A 51 17.27 -20.49 -0.85
CA ILE A 51 18.34 -20.65 0.15
C ILE A 51 18.04 -21.83 1.07
N ALA A 52 16.81 -21.92 1.60
CA ALA A 52 16.39 -22.96 2.54
C ALA A 52 16.41 -24.38 1.94
N ARG A 53 16.26 -24.51 0.61
CA ARG A 53 16.31 -25.79 -0.10
C ARG A 53 17.72 -26.23 -0.47
N ARG A 54 18.75 -25.43 -0.21
CA ARG A 54 20.14 -25.77 -0.55
C ARG A 54 20.90 -26.35 0.63
N ASP A 55 21.66 -27.40 0.35
CA ASP A 55 22.61 -27.95 1.31
C ASP A 55 23.82 -27.01 1.51
N VAL A 56 24.20 -26.27 0.46
CA VAL A 56 25.27 -25.26 0.50
C VAL A 56 24.80 -23.97 -0.15
N VAL A 57 24.79 -22.88 0.63
CA VAL A 57 24.38 -21.55 0.19
C VAL A 57 25.57 -20.82 -0.44
N THR A 58 25.35 -20.21 -1.59
CA THR A 58 26.40 -19.49 -2.33
C THR A 58 26.28 -17.97 -2.17
N GLU A 59 27.35 -17.24 -2.45
CA GLU A 59 27.32 -15.77 -2.49
C GLU A 59 26.30 -15.21 -3.50
N TRP A 60 26.03 -15.94 -4.58
CA TRP A 60 25.02 -15.55 -5.55
C TRP A 60 23.59 -15.60 -4.97
N ASP A 61 23.32 -16.56 -4.08
CA ASP A 61 22.03 -16.67 -3.39
C ASP A 61 21.82 -15.47 -2.47
N TRP A 62 22.86 -15.08 -1.73
CA TRP A 62 22.82 -13.86 -0.90
C TRP A 62 22.65 -12.58 -1.72
N ARG A 63 23.30 -12.48 -2.88
CA ARG A 63 23.09 -11.35 -3.81
C ARG A 63 21.65 -11.29 -4.33
N ARG A 64 21.03 -12.43 -4.61
CA ARG A 64 19.62 -12.49 -5.03
C ARG A 64 18.70 -12.02 -3.93
N LEU A 65 18.90 -12.49 -2.70
CA LEU A 65 18.11 -12.05 -1.54
C LEU A 65 18.21 -10.53 -1.32
N ARG A 66 19.43 -9.98 -1.32
CA ARG A 66 19.63 -8.52 -1.18
C ARG A 66 18.92 -7.72 -2.27
N ARG A 67 19.01 -8.15 -3.54
CA ARG A 67 18.31 -7.48 -4.65
C ARG A 67 16.78 -7.52 -4.50
N ALA A 68 16.23 -8.61 -3.98
CA ALA A 68 14.80 -8.72 -3.71
C ALA A 68 14.38 -7.78 -2.57
N GLN A 69 15.15 -7.73 -1.48
CA GLN A 69 14.92 -6.81 -0.36
C GLN A 69 15.04 -5.32 -0.79
N ASP A 70 16.02 -5.00 -1.64
CA ASP A 70 16.17 -3.65 -2.21
C ASP A 70 14.96 -3.27 -3.09
N LYS A 71 14.42 -4.24 -3.84
CA LYS A 71 13.20 -4.05 -4.65
C LYS A 71 12.00 -3.73 -3.77
N VAL A 72 11.80 -4.46 -2.66
CA VAL A 72 10.73 -4.16 -1.68
C VAL A 72 10.87 -2.73 -1.17
N THR A 73 12.06 -2.35 -0.70
CA THR A 73 12.29 -0.99 -0.17
C THR A 73 11.96 0.09 -1.20
N ARG A 74 12.39 -0.09 -2.45
CA ARG A 74 12.10 0.85 -3.55
C ARG A 74 10.61 0.94 -3.85
N VAL A 75 9.92 -0.20 -3.97
CA VAL A 75 8.49 -0.23 -4.30
C VAL A 75 7.65 0.32 -3.16
N ALA A 76 7.97 -0.02 -1.90
CA ALA A 76 7.32 0.55 -0.74
C ALA A 76 7.49 2.08 -0.69
N ALA A 77 8.67 2.60 -1.02
CA ALA A 77 8.90 4.04 -1.13
C ALA A 77 8.06 4.69 -2.24
N GLN A 78 7.87 4.01 -3.37
CA GLN A 78 7.00 4.48 -4.46
C GLN A 78 5.53 4.47 -4.03
N LEU A 79 5.05 3.38 -3.42
CA LEU A 79 3.68 3.27 -2.95
C LEU A 79 3.35 4.37 -1.91
N ARG A 80 4.28 4.67 -1.00
CA ARG A 80 4.16 5.79 -0.04
C ARG A 80 4.16 7.18 -0.67
N ARG A 81 4.68 7.33 -1.89
CA ARG A 81 4.60 8.60 -2.64
C ARG A 81 3.28 8.75 -3.36
N LEU A 82 2.68 7.63 -3.78
CA LEU A 82 1.42 7.59 -4.52
C LEU A 82 0.20 7.58 -3.59
N GLY A 83 0.29 6.83 -2.49
CA GLY A 83 -0.68 6.84 -1.41
C GLY A 83 -0.36 7.96 -0.44
N ALA A 84 -1.39 8.71 -0.03
CA ALA A 84 -1.35 9.53 1.17
C ALA A 84 -0.63 8.73 2.28
N CYS A 85 0.32 9.36 3.00
CA CYS A 85 1.04 8.70 4.09
C CYS A 85 0.05 7.92 4.98
N SER A 86 0.41 6.73 5.46
CA SER A 86 -0.37 6.05 6.51
C SER A 86 -0.20 6.75 7.88
N CYS A 87 0.23 8.02 7.87
CA CYS A 87 0.50 8.73 9.10
C CYS A 87 -0.83 9.06 9.78
N PRO A 88 -0.98 8.79 11.09
CA PRO A 88 -2.25 8.95 11.78
C PRO A 88 -2.79 10.38 11.60
N PRO A 89 -4.09 10.57 11.32
CA PRO A 89 -4.68 11.86 10.92
C PRO A 89 -4.42 13.02 11.90
N TYR A 90 -4.09 12.73 13.16
CA TYR A 90 -3.81 13.72 14.21
C TYR A 90 -2.31 14.07 14.35
N ARG A 91 -1.42 13.53 13.51
CA ARG A 91 0.04 13.78 13.55
C ARG A 91 0.59 14.38 12.27
N TRP A 92 -0.29 14.86 11.39
CA TRP A 92 0.06 15.63 10.20
C TRP A 92 0.56 17.00 10.65
N THR A 93 1.86 17.09 10.91
CA THR A 93 2.56 18.38 10.91
C THR A 93 2.75 18.75 9.44
N ASP A 94 1.68 19.26 8.84
CA ASP A 94 1.69 19.69 7.46
C ASP A 94 2.53 20.96 7.36
N THR A 95 3.64 20.91 6.61
CA THR A 95 4.39 22.10 6.24
C THR A 95 4.03 22.45 4.80
N GLU A 96 3.57 23.68 4.58
CA GLU A 96 3.40 24.21 3.24
C GLU A 96 4.78 24.31 2.59
N VAL A 97 5.01 23.54 1.53
CA VAL A 97 6.33 23.49 0.87
C VAL A 97 6.38 24.31 -0.40
N ARG A 98 5.24 24.49 -1.07
CA ARG A 98 5.12 25.31 -2.29
C ARG A 98 3.66 25.54 -2.66
N MET A 99 3.46 26.53 -3.51
CA MET A 99 2.25 26.68 -4.28
C MET A 99 2.21 25.64 -5.42
N SER A 100 1.03 25.14 -5.75
CA SER A 100 0.82 24.26 -6.90
C SER A 100 0.58 25.07 -8.18
N ASP A 101 0.63 24.38 -9.32
CA ASP A 101 0.25 24.95 -10.62
C ASP A 101 -1.27 25.09 -10.80
N CYS A 102 -2.06 24.81 -9.75
CA CYS A 102 -3.48 25.09 -9.77
C CYS A 102 -3.72 26.60 -9.89
N ARG A 103 -4.53 27.00 -10.88
CA ARG A 103 -4.90 28.41 -11.15
C ARG A 103 -5.47 29.16 -9.93
N TYR A 104 -5.99 28.45 -8.94
CA TYR A 104 -6.59 29.00 -7.73
C TYR A 104 -5.61 29.09 -6.54
N GLY A 105 -4.30 28.91 -6.78
CA GLY A 105 -3.27 29.03 -5.73
C GLY A 105 -3.36 27.93 -4.66
N CYS A 106 -3.78 26.72 -5.06
CA CYS A 106 -3.86 25.60 -4.12
C CYS A 106 -2.46 25.19 -3.65
N LYS A 107 -2.36 24.69 -2.42
CA LYS A 107 -1.08 24.51 -1.72
C LYS A 107 -0.65 23.06 -1.75
N VAL A 108 0.66 22.83 -1.89
CA VAL A 108 1.23 21.51 -1.68
C VAL A 108 1.80 21.45 -0.28
N TRP A 109 1.32 20.45 0.46
CA TRP A 109 1.74 20.16 1.81
C TRP A 109 2.64 18.95 1.80
N ARG A 110 3.69 19.00 2.63
CA ARG A 110 4.59 17.87 2.84
C ARG A 110 4.42 17.35 4.25
N CYS A 111 4.22 16.04 4.35
CA CYS A 111 4.23 15.31 5.61
C CYS A 111 5.67 15.09 6.10
N ARG A 112 5.85 14.89 7.41
CA ARG A 112 7.12 14.48 8.03
C ARG A 112 7.75 13.22 7.43
N CYS A 113 6.96 12.32 6.84
CA CYS A 113 7.47 11.14 6.14
C CYS A 113 8.02 11.44 4.72
N GLY A 114 7.90 12.68 4.24
CA GLY A 114 8.37 13.13 2.93
C GLY A 114 7.32 13.06 1.81
N ALA A 115 6.14 12.48 2.06
CA ALA A 115 5.04 12.48 1.10
C ALA A 115 4.51 13.92 0.87
N GLU A 116 4.26 14.28 -0.40
CA GLU A 116 3.63 15.54 -0.78
C GLU A 116 2.18 15.30 -1.23
N ARG A 117 1.27 16.19 -0.84
CA ARG A 117 -0.11 16.17 -1.31
C ARG A 117 -0.57 17.57 -1.70
N LEU A 118 -1.26 17.66 -2.83
CA LEU A 118 -1.97 18.86 -3.24
C LEU A 118 -3.28 18.98 -2.44
N LEU A 119 -3.43 20.09 -1.72
CA LEU A 119 -4.65 20.41 -0.99
C LEU A 119 -5.42 21.50 -1.75
N HIS A 120 -6.48 21.08 -2.42
CA HIS A 120 -7.41 22.00 -3.07
C HIS A 120 -8.25 22.70 -2.01
N SER A 121 -8.14 24.04 -1.94
CA SER A 121 -8.88 24.82 -0.95
C SER A 121 -10.09 25.49 -1.60
N ALA A 122 -11.27 25.26 -1.04
CA ALA A 122 -12.49 25.96 -1.44
C ALA A 122 -12.46 27.44 -1.07
N ILE A 123 -11.67 27.83 -0.07
CA ILE A 123 -11.52 29.22 0.39
C ILE A 123 -11.03 30.11 -0.77
N TYR A 124 -10.14 29.59 -1.61
CA TYR A 124 -9.63 30.30 -2.79
C TYR A 124 -10.48 30.10 -4.05
N GLY A 125 -11.70 29.57 -3.90
CA GLY A 125 -12.63 29.37 -5.00
C GLY A 125 -12.30 28.19 -5.94
N CYS A 126 -11.40 27.29 -5.53
CA CYS A 126 -11.05 26.12 -6.35
C CYS A 126 -12.26 25.17 -6.49
N PRO A 127 -12.70 24.83 -7.72
CA PRO A 127 -13.83 23.93 -7.95
C PRO A 127 -13.64 22.54 -7.32
N THR A 128 -12.44 21.98 -7.43
CA THR A 128 -12.07 20.69 -6.81
C THR A 128 -12.16 20.75 -5.28
N GLY A 129 -11.72 21.87 -4.69
CA GLY A 129 -11.82 22.09 -3.25
C GLY A 129 -13.27 22.22 -2.79
N ARG A 130 -14.12 22.90 -3.57
CA ARG A 130 -15.57 22.99 -3.30
C ARG A 130 -16.25 21.62 -3.39
N ALA A 131 -15.94 20.85 -4.44
CA ALA A 131 -16.46 19.50 -4.63
C ALA A 131 -16.07 18.57 -3.46
N ALA A 132 -14.82 18.66 -2.98
CA ALA A 132 -14.37 17.91 -1.83
C ALA A 132 -15.12 18.30 -0.54
N LEU A 133 -15.38 19.60 -0.30
CA LEU A 133 -16.18 20.04 0.85
C LEU A 133 -17.63 19.55 0.77
N THR A 134 -18.25 19.60 -0.41
CA THR A 134 -19.63 19.11 -0.60
C THR A 134 -19.72 17.60 -0.41
N ALA A 135 -18.75 16.85 -0.91
CA ALA A 135 -18.70 15.39 -0.70
C ALA A 135 -18.50 15.05 0.79
N ALA A 136 -17.62 15.78 1.49
CA ALA A 136 -17.41 15.59 2.92
C ALA A 136 -18.67 15.94 3.73
N ALA A 137 -19.41 16.99 3.36
CA ALA A 137 -20.67 17.34 4.02
C ALA A 137 -21.75 16.27 3.80
N ALA A 138 -21.81 15.65 2.62
CA ALA A 138 -22.76 14.58 2.32
C ALA A 138 -22.43 13.26 3.06
N ALA A 139 -21.16 12.97 3.32
CA ALA A 139 -20.74 11.75 4.02
C ALA A 139 -21.02 11.76 5.54
N VAL A 140 -21.42 12.91 6.10
CA VAL A 140 -21.69 13.10 7.54
C VAL A 140 -23.21 13.24 7.82
N ALA A 141 -24.04 13.28 6.78
CA ALA A 141 -25.50 13.40 6.86
C ALA A 141 -26.18 12.02 6.74
#